data_AF-A0A2Z3H8R1-F1
#
_entry.id   AF-A0A2Z3H8R1-F1
#
_cell.length_a   1.000
_cell.length_b   1.000
_cell.length_c   1.000
_cell.angle_alpha   90.00
_cell.angle_beta   90.00
_cell.angle_gamma   90.00
#
_symmetry.space_group_name_H-M   'P 1'
#
loop_
_entity.id
_entity.type
_entity.pdbx_description
1 polymer ?
#
loop_
_entity_poly.entity_id
_entity_poly.type
_entity_poly.pdbx_seq_one_letter_code
_entity_poly.pdbx_strand_id
1 'polypeptide(L)'
;MDLADGQIYEMQGSGKNPYKIKNVGGAYSCSCPAWLNQNAPSNKRTCKHIRKLRGEEAEESRLAAVGETLPAKPTGAEDKKELPLLKGEPWDWEQDLTGWWISEKLDGVRAYWDGKQFLSRGYNIYFAPDWFTAGLPNHPLDGELWIARKKFQEASDVARSQGQPERWRPMKFLVFDAPDESGPFEDRMKFLATALPTWKSPFVSLVEHTVCKGNDHLEEELERIVTLGGEGLMVRKPGSRYERARSSSVLKVKKFLDTEVVVVDYEAGEGRHKGRVGALWVQLSSGVKCKVGTGLKDKDRDNPPAKGSIITVKYQELTDDGALRFPVYVGPRPDGFPNVPAPTRKKTVVAPPTVATVTAAVATPVAVPAEPVTTRVTNAPLLSEPVSGGSTMATTTKRYFEFVDGASNKFWEVWTDGNEVVTQWGKVGTPGRETRKAFADAAKAQKEYDKLVAEKTGKGYAEKPRPE
;
A
#
# COMPACT_ATOMS: atom_id res chain seq x y z
N MET A 1 37.79 -20.21 7.75
CA MET A 1 37.12 -21.14 6.80
C MET A 1 36.19 -20.31 5.94
N ASP A 2 36.32 -20.38 4.62
CA ASP A 2 35.32 -19.79 3.71
C ASP A 2 34.26 -20.84 3.37
N LEU A 3 33.03 -20.37 3.13
CA LEU A 3 31.93 -21.19 2.66
C LEU A 3 31.91 -21.16 1.13
N ALA A 4 31.67 -22.31 0.51
CA ALA A 4 31.31 -22.37 -0.90
C ALA A 4 29.99 -21.61 -1.15
N ASP A 5 29.75 -21.22 -2.39
CA ASP A 5 28.50 -20.56 -2.76
C ASP A 5 27.29 -21.45 -2.45
N GLY A 6 26.25 -20.87 -1.85
CA GLY A 6 25.05 -21.57 -1.39
C GLY A 6 25.24 -22.40 -0.12
N GLN A 7 26.46 -22.57 0.39
CA GLN A 7 26.72 -23.37 1.58
C GLN A 7 26.20 -22.67 2.85
N ILE A 8 25.60 -23.46 3.74
CA ILE A 8 25.09 -23.03 5.04
C ILE A 8 25.99 -23.62 6.13
N TYR A 9 26.41 -22.77 7.07
CA TYR A 9 27.14 -23.17 8.27
C TYR A 9 26.35 -22.76 9.51
N GLU A 10 26.16 -23.69 10.43
CA GLU A 10 25.46 -23.42 11.69
C GLU A 10 26.48 -23.14 12.80
N MET A 11 26.29 -22.02 13.49
CA MET A 11 27.16 -21.60 14.59
C MET A 11 26.32 -21.31 15.83
N GLN A 12 26.64 -22.00 16.94
CA GLN A 12 26.00 -21.70 18.21
C GLN A 12 26.35 -20.28 18.66
N GLY A 13 25.33 -19.48 18.93
CA GLY A 13 25.46 -18.11 19.42
C GLY A 13 24.77 -17.91 20.77
N SER A 14 24.32 -16.68 21.02
CA SER A 14 23.60 -16.31 22.25
C SER A 14 22.12 -16.76 22.27
N GLY A 15 21.60 -17.23 21.13
CA GLY A 15 20.23 -17.74 21.03
C GLY A 15 20.13 -19.22 21.41
N LYS A 16 18.90 -19.68 21.67
CA LYS A 16 18.60 -21.10 21.93
C LYS A 16 18.92 -21.99 20.72
N ASN A 17 18.70 -21.49 19.50
CA ASN A 17 18.99 -22.19 18.25
C ASN A 17 20.29 -21.65 17.61
N PRO A 18 21.06 -22.50 16.91
CA PRO A 18 22.23 -22.07 16.15
C PRO A 18 21.87 -20.99 15.13
N TYR A 19 22.75 -20.02 14.96
CA TYR A 19 22.63 -19.04 13.88
C TYR A 19 23.16 -19.66 12.58
N LYS A 20 22.44 -19.41 11.49
CA LYS A 20 22.79 -19.89 10.15
C LYS A 20 23.58 -18.81 9.44
N ILE A 21 24.81 -19.12 9.07
CA ILE A 21 25.67 -18.31 8.22
C ILE A 21 25.59 -18.88 6.81
N LYS A 22 25.37 -18.04 5.80
CA LYS A 22 25.34 -18.47 4.40
C LYS A 22 26.27 -17.59 3.58
N ASN A 23 27.03 -18.18 2.67
CA ASN A 23 27.67 -17.44 1.60
C ASN A 23 26.82 -17.61 0.35
N VAL A 24 26.32 -16.49 -0.18
CA VAL A 24 25.50 -16.49 -1.39
C VAL A 24 26.07 -15.42 -2.29
N GLY A 25 26.91 -15.86 -3.22
CA GLY A 25 27.53 -15.02 -4.21
C GLY A 25 28.63 -14.11 -3.71
N GLY A 26 29.45 -14.61 -2.79
CA GLY A 26 30.46 -13.82 -2.09
C GLY A 26 29.88 -12.88 -1.03
N ALA A 27 28.55 -12.75 -0.94
CA ALA A 27 27.87 -12.02 0.11
C ALA A 27 27.54 -12.95 1.28
N TYR A 28 28.19 -12.72 2.41
CA TYR A 28 27.93 -13.44 3.65
C TYR A 28 26.72 -12.86 4.38
N SER A 29 25.80 -13.74 4.78
CA SER A 29 24.64 -13.41 5.61
C SER A 29 24.62 -14.26 6.87
N CYS A 30 24.03 -13.74 7.95
CA CYS A 30 23.90 -14.45 9.21
C CYS A 30 22.53 -14.19 9.84
N SER A 31 21.87 -15.24 10.34
CA SER A 31 20.57 -15.11 11.01
C SER A 31 20.63 -14.51 12.43
N CYS A 32 21.80 -14.05 12.88
CA CYS A 32 21.93 -13.44 14.20
C CYS A 32 21.37 -12.00 14.23
N PRO A 33 20.79 -11.55 15.36
CA PRO A 33 20.24 -10.19 15.48
C PRO A 33 21.26 -9.08 15.17
N ALA A 34 22.52 -9.29 15.56
CA ALA A 34 23.60 -8.33 15.31
C ALA A 34 23.89 -8.11 13.82
N TRP A 35 23.58 -9.08 12.94
CA TRP A 35 23.71 -8.94 11.50
C TRP A 35 22.40 -8.43 10.87
N LEU A 36 21.25 -8.99 11.28
CA LEU A 36 19.93 -8.65 10.76
C LEU A 36 19.59 -7.16 10.95
N ASN A 37 19.97 -6.60 12.11
CA ASN A 37 19.64 -5.24 12.50
C ASN A 37 20.65 -4.18 12.04
N GLN A 38 21.66 -4.55 11.23
CA GLN A 38 22.61 -3.57 10.69
C GLN A 38 21.99 -2.71 9.61
N ASN A 39 22.17 -1.39 9.73
CA ASN A 39 21.76 -0.42 8.74
C ASN A 39 22.84 -0.26 7.64
N ALA A 40 23.13 -1.35 6.93
CA ALA A 40 24.05 -1.38 5.80
C ALA A 40 23.53 -2.33 4.70
N PRO A 41 23.98 -2.21 3.44
CA PRO A 41 23.74 -3.22 2.40
C PRO A 41 24.25 -4.60 2.83
N SER A 42 23.59 -5.69 2.42
CA SER A 42 23.92 -7.06 2.88
C SER A 42 25.39 -7.44 2.64
N ASN A 43 25.97 -7.00 1.52
CA ASN A 43 27.38 -7.17 1.19
C ASN A 43 28.34 -6.34 2.07
N LYS A 44 27.87 -5.34 2.82
CA LYS A 44 28.65 -4.58 3.80
C LYS A 44 28.36 -4.95 5.26
N ARG A 45 27.40 -5.85 5.49
CA ARG A 45 27.11 -6.33 6.85
C ARG A 45 28.13 -7.36 7.29
N THR A 46 28.40 -7.40 8.58
CA THR A 46 29.26 -8.41 9.22
C THR A 46 28.73 -8.75 10.61
N CYS A 47 29.25 -9.76 11.28
CA CYS A 47 28.98 -9.96 12.71
C CYS A 47 30.09 -10.81 13.32
N LYS A 48 30.08 -10.94 14.66
CA LYS A 48 31.03 -11.81 15.38
C LYS A 48 31.05 -13.26 14.85
N HIS A 49 29.93 -13.76 14.34
CA HIS A 49 29.85 -15.13 13.84
C HIS A 49 30.52 -15.27 12.46
N ILE A 50 30.33 -14.29 11.56
CA ILE A 50 31.01 -14.27 10.26
C ILE A 50 32.51 -14.06 10.46
N ARG A 51 32.91 -13.12 11.34
CA ARG A 51 34.32 -12.91 11.72
C ARG A 51 34.95 -14.17 12.33
N LYS A 52 34.23 -14.87 13.22
CA LYS A 52 34.70 -16.14 13.79
C LYS A 52 34.83 -17.27 12.75
N LEU A 53 33.93 -17.32 11.77
CA LEU A 53 33.98 -18.34 10.72
C LEU A 53 35.14 -18.10 9.75
N ARG A 54 35.27 -16.86 9.26
CA ARG A 54 36.19 -16.49 8.18
C ARG A 54 37.58 -16.10 8.68
N GLY A 55 37.67 -15.56 9.89
CA GLY A 55 38.84 -14.85 10.41
C GLY A 55 38.67 -13.33 10.25
N GLU A 56 39.27 -12.57 11.16
CA GLU A 56 39.20 -11.10 11.15
C GLU A 56 39.77 -10.50 9.87
N GLU A 57 40.97 -10.92 9.46
CA GLU A 57 41.68 -10.40 8.28
C GLU A 57 40.93 -10.67 6.96
N ALA A 58 40.36 -11.87 6.80
CA ALA A 58 39.57 -12.24 5.63
C ALA A 58 38.23 -11.47 5.56
N GLU A 59 37.66 -11.13 6.71
CA GLU A 59 36.44 -10.35 6.79
C GLU A 59 36.70 -8.86 6.58
N GLU A 60 37.79 -8.31 7.13
CA GLU A 60 38.22 -6.94 6.84
C GLU A 60 38.56 -6.75 5.36
N SER A 61 39.30 -7.69 4.77
CA SER A 61 39.59 -7.68 3.33
C SER A 61 38.32 -7.68 2.48
N ARG A 62 37.29 -8.46 2.87
CA ARG A 62 35.99 -8.47 2.18
C ARG A 62 35.27 -7.12 2.33
N LEU A 63 35.22 -6.56 3.53
CA LEU A 63 34.57 -5.27 3.78
C LEU A 63 35.29 -4.12 3.06
N ALA A 64 36.62 -4.18 2.95
CA ALA A 64 37.43 -3.20 2.22
C ALA A 64 37.31 -3.36 0.70
N ALA A 65 37.22 -4.59 0.19
CA ALA A 65 37.02 -4.88 -1.23
C ALA A 65 35.61 -4.50 -1.70
N VAL A 66 34.62 -4.52 -0.80
CA VAL A 66 33.29 -3.94 -1.04
C VAL A 66 33.42 -2.42 -0.89
N GLY A 67 33.94 -1.77 -1.94
CA GLY A 67 33.88 -0.32 -2.09
C GLY A 67 32.43 0.20 -1.96
N GLU A 68 32.23 1.51 -2.01
CA GLU A 68 30.88 2.12 -2.07
C GLU A 68 30.13 1.73 -3.35
N THR A 69 29.82 0.45 -3.55
CA THR A 69 28.95 -0.01 -4.61
C THR A 69 27.53 0.26 -4.16
N LEU A 70 27.14 1.54 -4.20
CA LEU A 70 25.75 1.87 -4.45
C LEU A 70 25.31 1.08 -5.70
N PRO A 71 24.07 0.58 -5.75
CA PRO A 71 23.60 -0.06 -6.96
C PRO A 71 23.81 0.89 -8.13
N ALA A 72 24.41 0.41 -9.22
CA ALA A 72 24.64 1.26 -10.38
C ALA A 72 23.30 1.82 -10.86
N LYS A 73 23.28 3.09 -11.22
CA LYS A 73 22.13 3.77 -11.82
C LYS A 73 22.48 4.15 -13.26
N PRO A 74 21.50 4.22 -14.16
CA PRO A 74 21.74 4.79 -15.49
C PRO A 74 22.12 6.27 -15.36
N THR A 75 22.94 6.75 -16.30
CA THR A 75 23.34 8.16 -16.40
C THR A 75 22.09 9.06 -16.45
N GLY A 76 22.04 10.10 -15.62
CA GLY A 76 20.90 11.03 -15.57
C GLY A 76 19.75 10.61 -14.65
N ALA A 77 19.95 9.57 -13.83
CA ALA A 77 19.00 9.12 -12.80
C ALA A 77 19.47 9.42 -11.35
N GLU A 78 20.51 10.21 -11.19
CA GLU A 78 21.13 10.55 -9.89
C GLU A 78 20.12 11.25 -8.97
N ASP A 79 19.34 12.20 -9.51
CA ASP A 79 18.37 13.01 -8.78
C ASP A 79 16.94 12.41 -8.72
N LYS A 80 16.69 11.32 -9.46
CA LYS A 80 15.36 10.70 -9.55
C LYS A 80 15.18 9.64 -8.45
N LYS A 81 14.12 9.79 -7.66
CA LYS A 81 13.80 8.86 -6.56
C LYS A 81 13.16 7.55 -7.02
N GLU A 82 12.31 7.58 -8.04
CA GLU A 82 11.58 6.39 -8.51
C GLU A 82 11.17 6.52 -9.98
N LEU A 83 11.17 5.41 -10.72
CA LEU A 83 10.61 5.32 -12.06
C LEU A 83 9.12 5.68 -12.06
N PRO A 84 8.66 6.48 -13.03
CA PRO A 84 7.26 6.85 -13.17
C PRO A 84 6.49 5.69 -13.82
N LEU A 85 6.15 4.70 -13.01
CA LEU A 85 5.44 3.48 -13.41
C LEU A 85 4.02 3.44 -12.83
N LEU A 86 3.14 2.69 -13.51
CA LEU A 86 1.79 2.39 -13.05
C LEU A 86 1.81 1.61 -11.73
N LYS A 87 1.09 2.08 -10.73
CA LYS A 87 1.01 1.46 -9.39
C LYS A 87 -0.45 1.21 -9.04
N GLY A 88 -0.76 -0.02 -8.64
CA GLY A 88 -2.12 -0.35 -8.23
C GLY A 88 -2.49 0.12 -6.83
N GLU A 89 -3.79 0.26 -6.62
CA GLU A 89 -4.46 0.56 -5.34
C GLU A 89 -5.00 -0.72 -4.68
N PRO A 90 -5.06 -0.78 -3.34
CA PRO A 90 -5.75 -1.89 -2.67
C PRO A 90 -7.24 -1.87 -3.04
N TRP A 91 -7.83 -3.04 -3.26
CA TRP A 91 -9.28 -3.20 -3.37
C TRP A 91 -9.88 -3.66 -2.04
N ASP A 92 -11.08 -3.20 -1.76
CA ASP A 92 -11.78 -3.31 -0.47
C ASP A 92 -13.06 -4.16 -0.54
N TRP A 93 -13.32 -4.84 -1.66
CA TRP A 93 -14.50 -5.69 -1.89
C TRP A 93 -15.84 -4.95 -2.01
N GLU A 94 -15.85 -3.61 -2.09
CA GLU A 94 -17.10 -2.85 -2.17
C GLU A 94 -17.63 -2.70 -3.61
N GLN A 95 -16.73 -2.70 -4.60
CA GLN A 95 -17.08 -2.51 -6.01
C GLN A 95 -17.15 -3.86 -6.76
N ASP A 96 -18.20 -4.07 -7.56
CA ASP A 96 -18.23 -5.14 -8.56
C ASP A 96 -17.21 -4.87 -9.68
N LEU A 97 -16.34 -5.85 -9.91
CA LEU A 97 -15.27 -5.82 -10.91
C LEU A 97 -15.59 -6.67 -12.15
N THR A 98 -16.85 -7.05 -12.37
CA THR A 98 -17.27 -7.77 -13.59
C THR A 98 -16.74 -7.09 -14.86
N GLY A 99 -16.16 -7.89 -15.74
CA GLY A 99 -15.54 -7.44 -16.99
C GLY A 99 -14.08 -6.98 -16.84
N TRP A 100 -13.54 -6.79 -15.63
CA TRP A 100 -12.14 -6.41 -15.44
C TRP A 100 -11.20 -7.60 -15.68
N TRP A 101 -9.94 -7.32 -15.98
CA TRP A 101 -8.93 -8.35 -16.25
C TRP A 101 -8.22 -8.78 -14.97
N ILE A 102 -8.28 -10.05 -14.63
CA ILE A 102 -7.63 -10.67 -13.47
C ILE A 102 -6.32 -11.31 -13.92
N SER A 103 -5.25 -11.14 -13.15
CA SER A 103 -4.02 -11.91 -13.24
C SER A 103 -3.47 -12.27 -11.87
N GLU A 104 -2.60 -13.29 -11.79
CA GLU A 104 -1.88 -13.59 -10.55
C GLU A 104 -0.99 -12.42 -10.15
N LYS A 105 -1.05 -12.04 -8.87
CA LYS A 105 -0.06 -11.16 -8.26
C LYS A 105 1.20 -11.97 -7.94
N LEU A 106 2.26 -11.71 -8.70
CA LEU A 106 3.55 -12.36 -8.55
C LEU A 106 4.35 -11.75 -7.39
N ASP A 107 4.82 -12.60 -6.45
CA ASP A 107 5.74 -12.20 -5.35
C ASP A 107 7.20 -12.32 -5.82
N GLY A 108 7.59 -11.46 -6.77
CA GLY A 108 8.94 -11.41 -7.34
C GLY A 108 9.63 -10.07 -7.08
N VAL A 109 10.48 -9.66 -8.03
CA VAL A 109 11.06 -8.33 -8.05
C VAL A 109 10.66 -7.59 -9.32
N ARG A 110 9.85 -6.54 -9.16
CA ARG A 110 9.49 -5.67 -10.28
C ARG A 110 10.72 -5.15 -11.01
N ALA A 111 10.72 -5.33 -12.33
CA ALA A 111 11.77 -4.88 -13.23
C ALA A 111 11.15 -4.17 -14.44
N TYR A 112 11.69 -3.00 -14.72
CA TYR A 112 11.41 -2.25 -15.94
C TYR A 112 12.55 -2.49 -16.92
N TRP A 113 12.24 -3.08 -18.06
CA TRP A 113 13.17 -3.17 -19.18
C TRP A 113 13.06 -1.87 -19.98
N ASP A 114 14.18 -1.15 -20.16
CA ASP A 114 14.19 0.14 -20.87
C ASP A 114 14.47 0.02 -22.37
N GLY A 115 14.49 -1.21 -22.91
CA GLY A 115 14.96 -1.53 -24.26
C GLY A 115 16.39 -2.05 -24.32
N LYS A 116 17.16 -1.90 -23.23
CA LYS A 116 18.58 -2.31 -23.16
C LYS A 116 18.95 -3.04 -21.88
N GLN A 117 18.39 -2.64 -20.74
CA GLN A 117 18.77 -3.14 -19.42
C GLN A 117 17.57 -3.14 -18.47
N PHE A 118 17.70 -3.92 -17.39
CA PHE A 118 16.68 -3.99 -16.36
C PHE A 118 16.93 -2.97 -15.25
N LEU A 119 15.87 -2.24 -14.89
CA LEU A 119 15.86 -1.25 -13.84
C LEU A 119 14.87 -1.63 -12.74
N SER A 120 15.28 -1.50 -11.50
CA SER A 120 14.39 -1.48 -10.34
C SER A 120 13.54 -0.20 -10.33
N ARG A 121 12.49 -0.21 -9.52
CA ARG A 121 11.69 1.00 -9.23
C ARG A 121 12.55 2.21 -8.84
N GLY A 122 13.64 2.01 -8.10
CA GLY A 122 14.53 3.07 -7.63
C GLY A 122 15.66 3.44 -8.61
N TYR A 123 15.54 3.10 -9.89
CA TYR A 123 16.58 3.27 -10.93
C TYR A 123 17.84 2.41 -10.76
N ASN A 124 17.91 1.53 -9.77
CA ASN A 124 19.03 0.59 -9.66
C ASN A 124 19.02 -0.39 -10.83
N ILE A 125 20.17 -0.60 -11.46
CA ILE A 125 20.37 -1.57 -12.53
C ILE A 125 20.42 -2.97 -11.93
N TYR A 126 19.69 -3.90 -12.53
CA TYR A 126 19.91 -5.34 -12.33
C TYR A 126 20.88 -5.85 -13.39
N PHE A 127 21.97 -6.46 -12.95
CA PHE A 127 23.04 -6.96 -13.82
C PHE A 127 22.66 -8.34 -14.39
N ALA A 128 21.61 -8.37 -15.20
CA ALA A 128 21.20 -9.55 -15.93
C ALA A 128 22.28 -9.95 -16.96
N PRO A 129 22.63 -11.23 -17.08
CA PRO A 129 23.61 -11.69 -18.07
C PRO A 129 23.17 -11.43 -19.51
N ASP A 130 24.11 -11.26 -20.43
CA ASP A 130 23.83 -11.05 -21.84
C ASP A 130 22.94 -12.14 -22.44
N TRP A 131 23.13 -13.40 -22.04
CA TRP A 131 22.30 -14.51 -22.51
C TRP A 131 20.85 -14.46 -21.98
N PHE A 132 20.60 -13.76 -20.88
CA PHE A 132 19.26 -13.59 -20.30
C PHE A 132 18.50 -12.49 -21.04
N THR A 133 19.18 -11.41 -21.39
CA THR A 133 18.62 -10.27 -22.12
C THR A 133 18.62 -10.46 -23.64
N ALA A 134 19.40 -11.42 -24.16
CA ALA A 134 19.45 -11.75 -25.57
C ALA A 134 18.05 -12.01 -26.14
N GLY A 135 17.72 -11.32 -27.23
CA GLY A 135 16.45 -11.46 -27.93
C GLY A 135 15.30 -10.64 -27.35
N LEU A 136 15.49 -9.90 -26.25
CA LEU A 136 14.53 -8.88 -25.80
C LEU A 136 14.45 -7.72 -26.81
N PRO A 137 13.28 -7.09 -26.95
CA PRO A 137 13.10 -6.00 -27.90
C PRO A 137 13.78 -4.72 -27.41
N ASN A 138 14.13 -3.83 -28.34
CA ASN A 138 14.44 -2.43 -28.01
C ASN A 138 13.14 -1.64 -27.80
N HIS A 139 12.32 -2.07 -26.85
CA HIS A 139 11.04 -1.45 -26.48
C HIS A 139 10.82 -1.59 -24.96
N PRO A 140 10.31 -0.56 -24.27
CA PRO A 140 10.09 -0.65 -22.82
C PRO A 140 9.05 -1.67 -22.37
N LEU A 141 9.41 -2.50 -21.38
CA LEU A 141 8.50 -3.52 -20.81
C LEU A 141 8.42 -3.37 -19.29
N ASP A 142 7.24 -3.62 -18.73
CA ASP A 142 7.00 -3.64 -17.28
C ASP A 142 6.61 -5.06 -16.87
N GLY A 143 7.34 -5.62 -15.93
CA GLY A 143 7.19 -7.01 -15.53
C GLY A 143 7.80 -7.32 -14.18
N GLU A 144 7.77 -8.60 -13.86
CA GLU A 144 8.32 -9.14 -12.62
C GLU A 144 9.46 -10.13 -12.94
N LEU A 145 10.63 -9.92 -12.34
CA LEU A 145 11.66 -10.96 -12.26
C LEU A 145 11.22 -11.98 -11.20
N TRP A 146 10.94 -13.20 -11.63
CA TRP A 146 10.25 -14.20 -10.84
C TRP A 146 10.84 -15.60 -11.07
N ILE A 147 10.97 -16.38 -9.99
CA ILE A 147 11.48 -17.78 -10.04
C ILE A 147 10.32 -18.76 -9.91
N ALA A 148 9.63 -18.70 -8.77
CA ALA A 148 8.49 -19.54 -8.44
C ALA A 148 7.69 -18.90 -7.29
N ARG A 149 6.51 -19.44 -7.01
CA ARG A 149 5.73 -19.11 -5.81
C ARG A 149 6.56 -19.38 -4.55
N LYS A 150 6.43 -18.52 -3.53
CA LYS A 150 7.19 -18.56 -2.26
C LYS A 150 8.72 -18.46 -2.43
N LYS A 151 9.22 -17.96 -3.56
CA LYS A 151 10.66 -17.76 -3.83
C LYS A 151 11.09 -16.30 -3.91
N PHE A 152 10.32 -15.38 -3.31
CA PHE A 152 10.63 -13.96 -3.30
C PHE A 152 12.07 -13.66 -2.85
N GLN A 153 12.50 -14.23 -1.70
CA GLN A 153 13.83 -13.96 -1.16
C GLN A 153 14.94 -14.40 -2.12
N GLU A 154 14.79 -15.59 -2.71
CA GLU A 154 15.72 -16.13 -3.71
C GLU A 154 15.77 -15.25 -4.96
N ALA A 155 14.62 -14.86 -5.51
CA ALA A 155 14.55 -13.98 -6.67
C ALA A 155 15.19 -12.60 -6.39
N SER A 156 14.95 -12.05 -5.19
CA SER A 156 15.53 -10.79 -4.73
C SER A 156 17.05 -10.85 -4.61
N ASP A 157 17.57 -11.94 -4.06
CA ASP A 157 18.99 -12.14 -3.89
C ASP A 157 19.71 -12.34 -5.23
N VAL A 158 19.09 -13.06 -6.17
CA VAL A 158 19.62 -13.23 -7.54
C VAL A 158 19.61 -11.89 -8.29
N ALA A 159 18.49 -11.16 -8.32
CA ALA A 159 18.38 -9.91 -9.08
C ALA A 159 19.37 -8.84 -8.62
N ARG A 160 19.72 -8.83 -7.32
CA ARG A 160 20.70 -7.90 -6.73
C ARG A 160 22.15 -8.41 -6.79
N SER A 161 22.38 -9.66 -7.20
CA SER A 161 23.73 -10.22 -7.31
C SER A 161 24.48 -9.62 -8.51
N GLN A 162 25.79 -9.50 -8.40
CA GLN A 162 26.68 -9.06 -9.47
C GLN A 162 27.74 -10.13 -9.75
N GLY A 163 28.15 -10.27 -11.01
CA GLY A 163 29.23 -11.17 -11.43
C GLY A 163 28.91 -12.67 -11.34
N GLN A 164 27.64 -13.05 -11.22
CA GLN A 164 27.21 -14.45 -11.07
C GLN A 164 26.11 -14.81 -12.06
N PRO A 165 26.46 -14.94 -13.35
CA PRO A 165 25.47 -15.13 -14.38
C PRO A 165 24.64 -16.40 -14.18
N GLU A 166 25.26 -17.51 -13.77
CA GLU A 166 24.55 -18.80 -13.64
C GLU A 166 23.41 -18.81 -12.61
N ARG A 167 23.41 -17.88 -11.64
CA ARG A 167 22.30 -17.76 -10.68
C ARG A 167 21.01 -17.23 -11.29
N TRP A 168 21.07 -16.65 -12.49
CA TRP A 168 19.90 -16.19 -13.24
C TRP A 168 19.17 -17.32 -13.96
N ARG A 169 19.72 -18.54 -14.04
CA ARG A 169 19.11 -19.68 -14.74
C ARG A 169 17.66 -19.98 -14.35
N PRO A 170 17.27 -19.98 -13.06
CA PRO A 170 15.89 -20.22 -12.66
C PRO A 170 14.98 -18.98 -12.80
N MET A 171 15.55 -17.81 -13.10
CA MET A 171 14.79 -16.56 -13.22
C MET A 171 13.99 -16.52 -14.52
N LYS A 172 12.80 -15.93 -14.46
CA LYS A 172 12.00 -15.53 -15.61
C LYS A 172 11.64 -14.06 -15.50
N PHE A 173 11.44 -13.41 -16.64
CA PHE A 173 10.84 -12.08 -16.73
C PHE A 173 9.39 -12.22 -17.21
N LEU A 174 8.46 -12.07 -16.28
CA LEU A 174 7.03 -12.16 -16.54
C LEU A 174 6.46 -10.77 -16.82
N VAL A 175 6.21 -10.48 -18.09
CA VAL A 175 5.75 -9.17 -18.57
C VAL A 175 4.25 -9.03 -18.39
N PHE A 176 3.81 -7.91 -17.82
CA PHE A 176 2.39 -7.62 -17.60
C PHE A 176 1.93 -6.29 -18.19
N ASP A 177 2.82 -5.49 -18.79
CA ASP A 177 2.46 -4.26 -19.50
C ASP A 177 3.58 -3.76 -20.45
N ALA A 178 3.21 -2.87 -21.37
CA ALA A 178 4.10 -2.15 -22.29
C ALA A 178 3.89 -0.64 -22.11
N PRO A 179 4.66 0.04 -21.22
CA PRO A 179 4.36 1.42 -20.79
C PRO A 179 4.34 2.49 -21.88
N ASP A 180 5.03 2.23 -22.99
CA ASP A 180 5.20 3.18 -24.09
C ASP A 180 4.28 2.87 -25.28
N GLU A 181 3.52 1.77 -25.22
CA GLU A 181 2.48 1.48 -26.19
C GLU A 181 1.26 2.34 -25.97
N SER A 182 0.87 3.07 -27.03
CA SER A 182 -0.32 3.91 -27.00
C SER A 182 -1.57 3.05 -27.09
N GLY A 183 -2.48 3.19 -26.14
CA GLY A 183 -3.78 2.54 -26.24
C GLY A 183 -4.33 2.05 -24.90
N PRO A 184 -5.55 1.50 -24.93
CA PRO A 184 -6.12 0.77 -23.80
C PRO A 184 -5.29 -0.47 -23.46
N PHE A 185 -5.51 -1.02 -22.26
CA PHE A 185 -4.76 -2.17 -21.74
C PHE A 185 -4.79 -3.38 -22.69
N GLU A 186 -5.93 -3.63 -23.31
CA GLU A 186 -6.14 -4.72 -24.26
C GLU A 186 -5.23 -4.60 -25.48
N ASP A 187 -5.07 -3.40 -26.02
CA ASP A 187 -4.19 -3.16 -27.18
C ASP A 187 -2.72 -3.36 -26.79
N ARG A 188 -2.33 -2.93 -25.58
CA ARG A 188 -0.97 -3.16 -25.07
C ARG A 188 -0.69 -4.65 -24.85
N MET A 189 -1.65 -5.40 -24.32
CA MET A 189 -1.52 -6.85 -24.19
C MET A 189 -1.50 -7.57 -25.54
N LYS A 190 -2.29 -7.11 -26.51
CA LYS A 190 -2.28 -7.63 -27.88
C LYS A 190 -0.95 -7.37 -28.58
N PHE A 191 -0.38 -6.17 -28.41
CA PHE A 191 0.97 -5.84 -28.87
C PHE A 191 1.98 -6.82 -28.30
N LEU A 192 1.97 -7.01 -26.97
CA LEU A 192 2.86 -7.94 -26.29
C LEU A 192 2.71 -9.38 -26.82
N ALA A 193 1.47 -9.87 -26.95
CA ALA A 193 1.19 -11.22 -27.44
C ALA A 193 1.66 -11.44 -28.88
N THR A 194 1.58 -10.40 -29.71
CA THR A 194 2.04 -10.45 -31.12
C THR A 194 3.56 -10.38 -31.21
N ALA A 195 4.19 -9.58 -30.35
CA ALA A 195 5.63 -9.37 -30.35
C ALA A 195 6.41 -10.51 -29.69
N LEU A 196 5.87 -11.13 -28.63
CA LEU A 196 6.56 -12.16 -27.84
C LEU A 196 7.16 -13.30 -28.68
N PRO A 197 6.47 -13.91 -29.67
CA PRO A 197 7.06 -14.99 -30.48
C PRO A 197 8.28 -14.56 -31.31
N THR A 198 8.45 -13.26 -31.55
CA THR A 198 9.61 -12.70 -32.27
C THR A 198 10.82 -12.52 -31.35
N TRP A 199 10.60 -12.47 -30.04
CA TRP A 199 11.66 -12.31 -29.05
C TRP A 199 12.34 -13.66 -28.86
N LYS A 200 13.61 -13.74 -29.22
CA LYS A 200 14.39 -14.99 -29.15
C LYS A 200 14.89 -15.30 -27.73
N SER A 201 14.05 -15.10 -26.71
CA SER A 201 14.41 -15.28 -25.31
C SER A 201 13.53 -16.35 -24.63
N PRO A 202 14.11 -17.45 -24.12
CA PRO A 202 13.36 -18.48 -23.39
C PRO A 202 13.02 -18.06 -21.95
N PHE A 203 13.52 -16.92 -21.48
CA PHE A 203 13.35 -16.45 -20.11
C PHE A 203 12.18 -15.48 -19.95
N VAL A 204 11.46 -15.17 -21.02
CA VAL A 204 10.42 -14.15 -21.05
C VAL A 204 9.07 -14.81 -21.30
N SER A 205 8.05 -14.39 -20.58
CA SER A 205 6.68 -14.83 -20.80
C SER A 205 5.71 -13.73 -20.42
N LEU A 206 4.49 -13.78 -20.95
CA LEU A 206 3.43 -12.86 -20.53
C LEU A 206 2.70 -13.41 -19.32
N VAL A 207 2.27 -12.51 -18.44
CA VAL A 207 1.34 -12.85 -17.38
C VAL A 207 -0.03 -13.11 -18.00
N GLU A 208 -0.61 -14.27 -17.70
CA GLU A 208 -1.95 -14.64 -18.15
C GLU A 208 -3.01 -13.76 -17.49
N HIS A 209 -4.01 -13.37 -18.29
CA HIS A 209 -5.14 -12.58 -17.83
C HIS A 209 -6.45 -13.27 -18.19
N THR A 210 -7.42 -13.25 -17.28
CA THR A 210 -8.78 -13.76 -17.48
C THR A 210 -9.80 -12.67 -17.17
N VAL A 211 -11.01 -12.77 -17.73
CA VAL A 211 -12.07 -11.80 -17.46
C VAL A 211 -12.77 -12.14 -16.15
N CYS A 212 -12.89 -11.16 -15.26
CA CYS A 212 -13.67 -11.22 -14.04
C CYS A 212 -15.16 -11.38 -14.36
N LYS A 213 -15.83 -12.31 -13.68
CA LYS A 213 -17.25 -12.63 -13.90
C LYS A 213 -18.13 -12.14 -12.76
N GLY A 214 -17.55 -11.43 -11.80
CA GLY A 214 -18.16 -11.02 -10.55
C GLY A 214 -17.26 -11.33 -9.34
N ASN A 215 -17.70 -10.87 -8.17
CA ASN A 215 -16.94 -11.01 -6.92
C ASN A 215 -16.73 -12.48 -6.52
N ASP A 216 -17.70 -13.36 -6.75
CA ASP A 216 -17.57 -14.79 -6.47
C ASP A 216 -16.43 -15.42 -7.27
N HIS A 217 -16.35 -15.13 -8.58
CA HIS A 217 -15.23 -15.59 -9.43
C HIS A 217 -13.88 -15.04 -8.93
N LEU A 218 -13.86 -13.79 -8.46
CA LEU A 218 -12.65 -13.16 -7.94
C LEU A 218 -12.20 -13.79 -6.60
N GLU A 219 -13.15 -14.17 -5.74
CA GLU A 219 -12.88 -14.89 -4.49
C GLU A 219 -12.39 -16.31 -4.74
N GLU A 220 -13.06 -17.07 -5.61
CA GLU A 220 -12.66 -18.42 -6.03
C GLU A 220 -11.23 -18.41 -6.62
N GLU A 221 -10.96 -17.46 -7.52
CA GLU A 221 -9.64 -17.36 -8.16
C GLU A 221 -8.56 -16.92 -7.16
N LEU A 222 -8.88 -16.04 -6.21
CA LEU A 222 -7.97 -15.64 -5.15
C LEU A 222 -7.63 -16.83 -4.25
N GLU A 223 -8.64 -17.60 -3.85
CA GLU A 223 -8.45 -18.80 -3.03
C GLU A 223 -7.63 -19.86 -3.76
N ARG A 224 -7.91 -20.09 -5.04
CA ARG A 224 -7.13 -21.01 -5.88
C ARG A 224 -5.66 -20.60 -5.95
N ILE A 225 -5.38 -19.33 -6.25
CA ILE A 225 -4.00 -18.82 -6.33
C ILE A 225 -3.28 -18.92 -4.99
N VAL A 226 -3.92 -18.50 -3.89
CA VAL A 226 -3.34 -18.59 -2.54
C VAL A 226 -3.08 -20.05 -2.14
N THR A 227 -3.99 -20.97 -2.45
CA THR A 227 -3.82 -22.42 -2.19
C THR A 227 -2.59 -22.98 -2.92
N LEU A 228 -2.34 -22.50 -4.14
CA LEU A 228 -1.16 -22.87 -4.89
C LEU A 228 0.12 -22.13 -4.45
N GLY A 229 0.03 -21.27 -3.42
CA GLY A 229 1.14 -20.51 -2.83
C GLY A 229 1.42 -19.14 -3.48
N GLY A 230 0.50 -18.62 -4.29
CA GLY A 230 0.60 -17.29 -4.90
C GLY A 230 0.22 -16.17 -3.92
N GLU A 231 0.59 -14.93 -4.24
CA GLU A 231 0.45 -13.80 -3.31
C GLU A 231 -0.96 -13.20 -3.26
N GLY A 232 -1.71 -13.34 -4.34
CA GLY A 232 -3.01 -12.70 -4.54
C GLY A 232 -3.29 -12.45 -6.02
N LEU A 233 -4.13 -11.46 -6.31
CA LEU A 233 -4.49 -11.09 -7.68
C LEU A 233 -4.20 -9.62 -7.97
N MET A 234 -3.93 -9.34 -9.24
CA MET A 234 -3.94 -8.02 -9.84
C MET A 234 -5.19 -7.92 -10.72
N VAL A 235 -5.92 -6.81 -10.64
CA VAL A 235 -7.14 -6.61 -11.43
C VAL A 235 -7.04 -5.30 -12.19
N ARG A 236 -7.30 -5.31 -13.50
CA ARG A 236 -7.09 -4.16 -14.39
C ARG A 236 -8.38 -3.73 -15.07
N LYS A 237 -8.63 -2.43 -15.06
CA LYS A 237 -9.82 -1.83 -15.65
C LYS A 237 -9.77 -1.95 -17.18
N PRO A 238 -10.84 -2.43 -17.84
CA PRO A 238 -10.91 -2.48 -19.29
C PRO A 238 -10.82 -1.10 -19.91
N GLY A 239 -10.16 -0.99 -21.06
CA GLY A 239 -10.01 0.29 -21.75
C GLY A 239 -9.05 1.29 -21.08
N SER A 240 -8.37 0.90 -19.99
CA SER A 240 -7.51 1.82 -19.23
C SER A 240 -6.20 2.14 -19.95
N ARG A 241 -5.81 3.41 -19.93
CA ARG A 241 -4.50 3.88 -20.42
C ARG A 241 -3.41 3.59 -19.39
N TYR A 242 -2.16 3.51 -19.85
CA TYR A 242 -1.03 3.40 -18.94
C TYR A 242 -0.81 4.75 -18.24
N GLU A 243 -0.99 4.79 -16.93
CA GLU A 243 -0.77 5.98 -16.11
C GLU A 243 0.55 5.84 -15.35
N ARG A 244 1.46 6.79 -15.52
CA ARG A 244 2.77 6.80 -14.86
C ARG A 244 2.70 7.25 -13.39
N ALA A 245 1.69 6.77 -12.67
CA ALA A 245 1.36 7.13 -11.31
C ALA A 245 0.64 5.98 -10.59
N ARG A 246 0.25 6.22 -9.35
CA ARG A 246 -0.74 5.35 -8.70
C ARG A 246 -2.11 5.62 -9.30
N SER A 247 -2.83 4.57 -9.66
CA SER A 247 -4.16 4.66 -10.28
C SER A 247 -5.08 3.56 -9.80
N SER A 248 -6.37 3.90 -9.72
CA SER A 248 -7.48 2.97 -9.48
C SER A 248 -7.81 2.11 -10.71
N SER A 249 -7.16 2.34 -11.86
CA SER A 249 -7.25 1.46 -13.03
C SER A 249 -6.55 0.12 -12.84
N VAL A 250 -5.72 0.00 -11.80
CA VAL A 250 -5.09 -1.24 -11.37
C VAL A 250 -5.34 -1.44 -9.90
N LEU A 251 -5.94 -2.58 -9.56
CA LEU A 251 -6.26 -2.98 -8.21
C LEU A 251 -5.42 -4.19 -7.80
N LYS A 252 -5.09 -4.28 -6.52
CA LYS A 252 -4.40 -5.41 -5.92
C LYS A 252 -5.34 -6.03 -4.89
N VAL A 253 -5.73 -7.26 -5.18
CA VAL A 253 -6.64 -8.06 -4.37
C VAL A 253 -5.79 -9.04 -3.58
N LYS A 254 -5.92 -8.99 -2.26
CA LYS A 254 -5.16 -9.83 -1.34
C LYS A 254 -6.10 -10.45 -0.34
N LYS A 255 -5.90 -11.72 -0.02
CA LYS A 255 -6.58 -12.36 1.10
C LYS A 255 -5.99 -11.79 2.38
N PHE A 256 -6.84 -11.18 3.20
CA PHE A 256 -6.50 -10.88 4.57
C PHE A 256 -7.18 -11.95 5.43
N LEU A 257 -6.40 -12.59 6.28
CA LEU A 257 -6.87 -13.45 7.34
C LEU A 257 -6.98 -12.61 8.61
N ASP A 258 -7.97 -12.89 9.43
CA ASP A 258 -8.08 -12.31 10.75
C ASP A 258 -7.60 -13.30 11.80
N THR A 259 -6.94 -12.78 12.83
CA THR A 259 -6.58 -13.57 14.00
C THR A 259 -6.63 -12.71 15.25
N GLU A 260 -6.72 -13.37 16.38
CA GLU A 260 -6.77 -12.77 17.70
C GLU A 260 -5.40 -12.92 18.35
N VAL A 261 -4.87 -11.81 18.86
CA VAL A 261 -3.55 -11.78 19.48
C VAL A 261 -3.60 -11.02 20.79
N VAL A 262 -2.73 -11.39 21.71
CA VAL A 262 -2.59 -10.71 23.01
C VAL A 262 -1.56 -9.61 22.90
N VAL A 263 -1.89 -8.39 23.33
CA VAL A 263 -0.92 -7.29 23.41
C VAL A 263 0.03 -7.55 24.57
N VAL A 264 1.33 -7.67 24.31
CA VAL A 264 2.34 -7.99 25.35
C VAL A 264 3.26 -6.81 25.68
N ASP A 265 3.52 -5.93 24.71
CA ASP A 265 4.32 -4.73 24.95
C ASP A 265 4.01 -3.61 23.93
N TYR A 266 4.63 -2.45 24.12
CA TYR A 266 4.56 -1.32 23.20
C TYR A 266 5.96 -0.94 22.71
N GLU A 267 6.02 -0.44 21.49
CA GLU A 267 7.21 0.20 20.92
C GLU A 267 6.95 1.70 20.79
N ALA A 268 7.92 2.51 21.22
CA ALA A 268 7.83 3.96 21.11
C ALA A 268 7.78 4.40 19.64
N GLY A 269 6.94 5.39 19.33
CA GLY A 269 6.85 5.95 18.00
C GLY A 269 8.01 6.89 17.67
N GLU A 270 8.37 6.92 16.39
CA GLU A 270 9.35 7.85 15.84
C GLU A 270 8.67 8.84 14.87
N GLY A 271 9.39 9.91 14.50
CA GLY A 271 8.89 10.93 13.58
C GLY A 271 7.56 11.55 14.03
N ARG A 272 6.51 11.46 13.19
CA ARG A 272 5.15 11.96 13.50
C ARG A 272 4.48 11.27 14.69
N HIS A 273 5.04 10.15 15.17
CA HIS A 273 4.55 9.39 16.31
C HIS A 273 5.46 9.52 17.54
N LYS A 274 6.43 10.45 17.54
CA LYS A 274 7.27 10.72 18.71
C LYS A 274 6.43 11.09 19.93
N GLY A 275 6.71 10.46 21.07
CA GLY A 275 5.99 10.69 22.33
C GLY A 275 4.72 9.86 22.52
N ARG A 276 4.37 8.98 21.57
CA ARG A 276 3.21 8.07 21.64
C ARG A 276 3.56 6.69 21.12
N VAL A 277 2.63 5.74 21.14
CA VAL A 277 2.90 4.36 20.69
C VAL A 277 3.10 4.31 19.17
N GLY A 278 4.23 3.73 18.77
CA GLY A 278 4.60 3.45 17.38
C GLY A 278 4.07 2.10 16.90
N ALA A 279 4.13 1.08 17.75
CA ALA A 279 3.60 -0.24 17.44
C ALA A 279 3.25 -1.02 18.71
N LEU A 280 2.40 -2.03 18.55
CA LEU A 280 2.11 -3.03 19.58
C LEU A 280 2.97 -4.27 19.33
N TRP A 281 3.64 -4.76 20.36
CA TRP A 281 4.16 -6.12 20.40
C TRP A 281 3.02 -7.03 20.81
N VAL A 282 2.75 -8.03 19.99
CA VAL A 282 1.65 -8.97 20.19
C VAL A 282 2.17 -10.40 20.22
N GLN A 283 1.43 -11.28 20.89
CA GLN A 283 1.69 -12.70 20.96
C GLN A 283 0.51 -13.47 20.39
N LEU A 284 0.79 -14.34 19.43
CA LEU A 284 -0.18 -15.27 18.84
C LEU A 284 -0.48 -16.41 19.82
N SER A 285 -1.56 -17.15 19.59
CA SER A 285 -1.89 -18.37 20.34
C SER A 285 -0.78 -19.43 20.27
N SER A 286 0.02 -19.43 19.20
CA SER A 286 1.22 -20.27 19.03
C SER A 286 2.39 -19.88 19.94
N GLY A 287 2.33 -18.72 20.60
CA GLY A 287 3.41 -18.15 21.41
C GLY A 287 4.41 -17.30 20.62
N VAL A 288 4.33 -17.27 19.29
CA VAL A 288 5.16 -16.39 18.45
C VAL A 288 4.82 -14.94 18.73
N LYS A 289 5.84 -14.10 18.86
CA LYS A 289 5.70 -12.67 19.06
C LYS A 289 6.03 -11.90 17.79
N CYS A 290 5.20 -10.95 17.41
CA CYS A 290 5.45 -10.08 16.28
C CYS A 290 4.96 -8.66 16.56
N LYS A 291 5.28 -7.74 15.64
CA LYS A 291 4.97 -6.32 15.78
C LYS A 291 3.82 -5.91 14.88
N VAL A 292 2.86 -5.15 15.43
CA VAL A 292 1.73 -4.54 14.70
C VAL A 292 1.85 -3.02 14.77
N GLY A 293 2.37 -2.42 13.70
CA GLY A 293 2.61 -0.97 13.62
C GLY A 293 1.60 -0.18 12.77
N THR A 294 0.71 -0.86 12.06
CA THR A 294 -0.24 -0.26 11.10
C THR A 294 -1.69 -0.52 11.55
N GLY A 295 -2.64 0.28 11.09
CA GLY A 295 -4.07 0.19 11.48
C GLY A 295 -4.45 0.97 12.75
N LEU A 296 -3.49 1.30 13.62
CA LEU A 296 -3.69 2.16 14.78
C LEU A 296 -4.02 3.60 14.36
N LYS A 297 -5.19 4.09 14.75
CA LYS A 297 -5.58 5.50 14.60
C LYS A 297 -4.84 6.34 15.65
N ASP A 298 -4.81 7.66 15.49
CA ASP A 298 -4.12 8.53 16.45
C ASP A 298 -4.62 8.33 17.89
N LYS A 299 -5.94 8.19 18.08
CA LYS A 299 -6.54 7.84 19.38
C LYS A 299 -6.01 6.52 19.98
N ASP A 300 -5.71 5.53 19.15
CA ASP A 300 -5.20 4.22 19.59
C ASP A 300 -3.69 4.30 19.87
N ARG A 301 -3.00 5.34 19.39
CA ARG A 301 -1.57 5.56 19.70
C ARG A 301 -1.40 6.35 20.98
N ASP A 302 -2.30 7.29 21.22
CA ASP A 302 -2.35 8.11 22.42
C ASP A 302 -2.92 7.30 23.59
N ASN A 303 -3.88 6.41 23.32
CA ASN A 303 -4.44 5.46 24.28
C ASN A 303 -4.44 4.03 23.70
N PRO A 304 -3.30 3.32 23.75
CA PRO A 304 -3.16 1.99 23.17
C PRO A 304 -4.02 0.93 23.89
N PRO A 305 -4.46 -0.12 23.17
CA PRO A 305 -5.04 -1.30 23.81
C PRO A 305 -4.12 -1.81 24.92
N ALA A 306 -4.69 -2.09 26.10
CA ALA A 306 -3.92 -2.42 27.28
C ALA A 306 -3.06 -3.68 27.07
N LYS A 307 -1.89 -3.75 27.70
CA LYS A 307 -1.14 -5.01 27.77
C LYS A 307 -2.02 -6.08 28.45
N GLY A 308 -2.05 -7.27 27.88
CA GLY A 308 -2.94 -8.37 28.26
C GLY A 308 -4.28 -8.38 27.50
N SER A 309 -4.64 -7.29 26.82
CA SER A 309 -5.87 -7.26 26.01
C SER A 309 -5.74 -8.10 24.75
N ILE A 310 -6.86 -8.66 24.30
CA ILE A 310 -6.96 -9.38 23.03
C ILE A 310 -7.48 -8.41 21.97
N ILE A 311 -6.76 -8.35 20.86
CA ILE A 311 -7.09 -7.51 19.71
C ILE A 311 -7.24 -8.37 18.46
N THR A 312 -8.10 -7.92 17.55
CA THR A 312 -8.21 -8.50 16.21
C THR A 312 -7.19 -7.83 15.29
N VAL A 313 -6.41 -8.65 14.63
CA VAL A 313 -5.40 -8.23 13.66
C VAL A 313 -5.66 -8.95 12.35
N LYS A 314 -5.70 -8.18 11.26
CA LYS A 314 -5.72 -8.73 9.91
C LYS A 314 -4.29 -8.87 9.40
N TYR A 315 -4.00 -9.94 8.69
CA TYR A 315 -2.68 -10.28 8.16
C TYR A 315 -2.83 -11.01 6.83
N GLN A 316 -1.77 -11.11 6.03
CA GLN A 316 -1.87 -11.78 4.72
C GLN A 316 -1.59 -13.29 4.83
N GLU A 317 -0.49 -13.63 5.49
CA GLU A 317 -0.07 -15.02 5.72
C GLU A 317 0.90 -15.07 6.91
N LEU A 318 1.32 -16.26 7.32
CA LEU A 318 2.40 -16.43 8.29
C LEU A 318 3.75 -16.49 7.58
N THR A 319 4.79 -15.93 8.19
CA THR A 319 6.19 -16.14 7.79
C THR A 319 6.64 -17.57 8.15
N ASP A 320 7.79 -18.01 7.62
CA ASP A 320 8.35 -19.35 7.92
C ASP A 320 8.58 -19.60 9.42
N ASP A 321 8.83 -18.53 10.19
CA ASP A 321 8.96 -18.56 11.66
C ASP A 321 7.63 -18.38 12.41
N GLY A 322 6.50 -18.35 11.70
CA GLY A 322 5.15 -18.33 12.26
C GLY A 322 4.67 -16.95 12.72
N ALA A 323 5.36 -15.87 12.35
CA ALA A 323 4.94 -14.50 12.63
C ALA A 323 3.95 -13.99 11.57
N LEU A 324 3.12 -12.99 11.91
CA LEU A 324 2.18 -12.41 10.95
C LEU A 324 2.94 -11.61 9.87
N ARG A 325 2.68 -11.88 8.58
CA ARG A 325 3.16 -11.07 7.46
C ARG A 325 2.19 -9.92 7.20
N PHE A 326 2.71 -8.69 7.25
CA PHE A 326 1.95 -7.43 7.10
C PHE A 326 0.73 -7.28 8.02
N PRO A 327 0.89 -7.41 9.35
CA PRO A 327 -0.23 -7.29 10.27
C PRO A 327 -0.73 -5.84 10.36
N VAL A 328 -2.05 -5.70 10.38
CA VAL A 328 -2.77 -4.45 10.52
C VAL A 328 -3.78 -4.58 11.67
N TYR A 329 -3.70 -3.67 12.64
CA TYR A 329 -4.68 -3.61 13.73
C TYR A 329 -6.08 -3.29 13.18
N VAL A 330 -7.07 -4.09 13.58
CA VAL A 330 -8.49 -3.88 13.23
C VAL A 330 -9.21 -3.19 14.38
N GLY A 331 -9.08 -3.74 15.59
CA GLY A 331 -9.77 -3.25 16.77
C GLY A 331 -9.61 -4.19 17.98
N PRO A 332 -10.20 -3.83 19.12
CA PRO A 332 -10.39 -4.76 20.24
C PRO A 332 -11.26 -5.93 19.81
N ARG A 333 -11.09 -7.10 20.46
CA ARG A 333 -11.91 -8.28 20.19
C ARG A 333 -13.40 -7.97 20.39
N PRO A 334 -14.31 -8.36 19.46
CA PRO A 334 -15.73 -8.01 19.53
C PRO A 334 -16.48 -8.56 20.75
N ASP A 335 -16.00 -9.63 21.39
CA ASP A 335 -16.70 -10.38 22.44
C ASP A 335 -16.28 -10.01 23.89
N GLY A 336 -15.47 -8.98 24.08
CA GLY A 336 -15.41 -8.24 25.35
C GLY A 336 -14.68 -8.87 26.54
N PHE A 337 -13.78 -9.84 26.36
CA PHE A 337 -12.90 -10.23 27.48
C PHE A 337 -12.01 -9.06 27.94
N PRO A 338 -11.81 -8.88 29.26
CA PRO A 338 -11.63 -7.55 29.84
C PRO A 338 -10.28 -6.94 29.46
N ASN A 339 -10.35 -5.82 28.73
CA ASN A 339 -9.37 -4.75 28.85
C ASN A 339 -9.30 -4.37 30.33
N VAL A 340 -8.34 -4.88 31.09
CA VAL A 340 -8.05 -4.34 32.43
C VAL A 340 -7.60 -2.90 32.21
N PRO A 341 -8.39 -1.89 32.62
CA PRO A 341 -7.94 -0.51 32.48
C PRO A 341 -6.69 -0.35 33.33
N ALA A 342 -5.62 0.21 32.76
CA ALA A 342 -4.47 0.62 33.54
C ALA A 342 -4.94 1.60 34.65
N PRO A 343 -4.45 1.50 35.90
CA PRO A 343 -4.88 2.39 36.96
C PRO A 343 -4.50 3.83 36.63
N THR A 344 -5.48 4.65 36.30
CA THR A 344 -5.31 6.10 36.19
C THR A 344 -5.20 6.70 37.58
N ARG A 345 -4.14 7.46 37.81
CA ARG A 345 -3.88 8.20 39.06
C ARG A 345 -5.03 9.19 39.29
N LYS A 346 -5.86 8.95 40.31
CA LYS A 346 -7.02 9.80 40.66
C LYS A 346 -6.56 11.23 40.95
N LYS A 347 -7.10 12.22 40.22
CA LYS A 347 -7.17 13.61 40.67
C LYS A 347 -8.44 13.80 41.48
N THR A 348 -8.27 14.22 42.72
CA THR A 348 -9.33 14.57 43.66
C THR A 348 -10.01 15.88 43.23
N VAL A 349 -11.32 15.88 43.03
CA VAL A 349 -12.13 17.12 43.00
C VAL A 349 -13.48 16.85 43.67
N VAL A 350 -13.89 17.82 44.49
CA VAL A 350 -15.00 17.86 45.46
C VAL A 350 -16.35 18.17 44.77
N ALA A 351 -17.44 17.55 45.24
CA ALA A 351 -18.86 17.86 44.93
C ALA A 351 -19.41 18.93 45.91
N PRO A 352 -20.59 19.61 45.75
CA PRO A 352 -21.90 19.13 45.24
C PRO A 352 -22.78 20.27 44.59
N PRO A 353 -24.14 20.29 44.58
CA PRO A 353 -25.17 19.24 44.60
C PRO A 353 -26.18 19.25 43.42
N THR A 354 -26.97 18.18 43.39
CA THR A 354 -28.18 17.79 42.62
C THR A 354 -29.41 18.70 42.70
N VAL A 355 -30.22 18.79 41.63
CA VAL A 355 -31.71 18.80 41.66
C VAL A 355 -32.36 18.17 40.40
N ALA A 356 -33.18 17.16 40.67
CA ALA A 356 -34.46 16.68 40.10
C ALA A 356 -34.83 16.62 38.59
N THR A 357 -35.44 15.47 38.32
CA THR A 357 -36.14 14.86 37.18
C THR A 357 -37.50 15.50 36.82
N VAL A 358 -37.91 15.46 35.54
CA VAL A 358 -39.32 15.24 35.12
C VAL A 358 -39.38 14.52 33.76
N THR A 359 -40.40 13.68 33.59
CA THR A 359 -40.66 12.63 32.58
C THR A 359 -41.59 13.01 31.41
N ALA A 360 -41.29 12.46 30.22
CA ALA A 360 -42.10 11.72 29.22
C ALA A 360 -43.38 12.24 28.49
N ALA A 361 -43.52 11.70 27.25
CA ALA A 361 -44.70 11.41 26.37
C ALA A 361 -44.95 12.40 25.20
N VAL A 362 -44.66 12.07 23.92
CA VAL A 362 -45.30 11.17 22.91
C VAL A 362 -46.69 11.63 22.42
N ALA A 363 -46.79 12.03 21.13
CA ALA A 363 -47.87 11.68 20.18
C ALA A 363 -47.62 12.24 18.75
N THR A 364 -48.00 11.44 17.76
CA THR A 364 -48.15 11.68 16.29
C THR A 364 -49.45 10.93 15.88
N PRO A 365 -49.91 10.88 14.62
CA PRO A 365 -49.94 11.82 13.48
C PRO A 365 -51.34 11.84 12.77
N VAL A 366 -51.59 12.71 11.77
CA VAL A 366 -52.63 12.56 10.71
C VAL A 366 -52.17 13.38 9.48
N ALA A 367 -51.76 12.81 8.33
CA ALA A 367 -52.49 12.22 7.18
C ALA A 367 -53.01 13.22 6.11
N VAL A 368 -52.70 12.89 4.84
CA VAL A 368 -52.87 13.58 3.55
C VAL A 368 -54.29 13.38 2.96
N PRO A 369 -54.76 14.17 1.96
CA PRO A 369 -54.77 13.69 0.54
C PRO A 369 -54.54 14.84 -0.50
N ALA A 370 -53.75 14.66 -1.56
CA ALA A 370 -54.03 14.11 -2.92
C ALA A 370 -54.83 15.02 -3.91
N GLU A 371 -54.10 15.57 -4.91
CA GLU A 371 -54.33 15.73 -6.39
C GLU A 371 -55.76 15.87 -7.00
N PRO A 372 -56.00 16.49 -8.21
CA PRO A 372 -55.31 16.15 -9.48
C PRO A 372 -55.24 17.17 -10.68
N VAL A 373 -54.29 16.89 -11.59
CA VAL A 373 -54.31 16.80 -13.09
C VAL A 373 -55.11 17.82 -13.96
N THR A 374 -54.46 18.40 -15.00
CA THR A 374 -54.81 18.30 -16.46
C THR A 374 -53.98 19.21 -17.41
N THR A 375 -53.20 18.58 -18.31
CA THR A 375 -53.13 18.72 -19.81
C THR A 375 -53.40 20.09 -20.48
N ARG A 376 -52.66 20.58 -21.50
CA ARG A 376 -52.42 19.98 -22.84
C ARG A 376 -51.46 20.85 -23.70
N VAL A 377 -51.02 20.23 -24.80
CA VAL A 377 -49.97 20.53 -25.81
C VAL A 377 -50.36 21.60 -26.86
N THR A 378 -49.39 22.35 -27.42
CA THR A 378 -49.14 22.51 -28.90
C THR A 378 -47.86 23.28 -29.29
N ASN A 379 -47.16 22.67 -30.26
CA ASN A 379 -46.34 23.19 -31.38
C ASN A 379 -45.01 23.96 -31.20
N ALA A 380 -43.96 23.33 -31.75
CA ALA A 380 -42.69 23.90 -32.24
C ALA A 380 -42.85 24.38 -33.72
N PRO A 381 -41.80 24.83 -34.47
CA PRO A 381 -40.38 25.04 -34.12
C PRO A 381 -39.76 26.37 -34.67
N LEU A 382 -38.55 26.73 -34.23
CA LEU A 382 -37.39 27.06 -35.10
C LEU A 382 -36.18 27.62 -34.28
N LEU A 383 -35.07 26.88 -34.38
CA LEU A 383 -33.65 27.25 -34.36
C LEU A 383 -33.22 28.62 -33.80
N SER A 384 -32.49 28.60 -32.67
CA SER A 384 -31.18 29.26 -32.49
C SER A 384 -30.59 28.93 -31.11
N GLU A 385 -29.29 29.17 -30.98
CA GLU A 385 -28.26 28.56 -30.13
C GLU A 385 -28.46 28.68 -28.59
N PRO A 386 -27.83 27.81 -27.76
CA PRO A 386 -28.09 27.76 -26.33
C PRO A 386 -27.44 28.94 -25.60
N VAL A 387 -28.28 29.89 -25.20
CA VAL A 387 -27.93 30.93 -24.23
C VAL A 387 -27.89 30.31 -22.84
N SER A 388 -26.74 30.48 -22.18
CA SER A 388 -26.45 30.25 -20.76
C SER A 388 -27.64 30.60 -19.85
N GLY A 389 -28.41 29.58 -19.45
CA GLY A 389 -29.46 29.70 -18.44
C GLY A 389 -28.94 29.26 -17.07
N GLY A 390 -28.64 30.22 -16.21
CA GLY A 390 -28.26 29.99 -14.82
C GLY A 390 -29.39 29.32 -14.04
N SER A 391 -29.09 28.17 -13.43
CA SER A 391 -29.93 27.60 -12.38
C SER A 391 -29.54 28.26 -11.06
N THR A 392 -30.39 29.14 -10.54
CA THR A 392 -30.27 29.75 -9.22
C THR A 392 -30.62 28.73 -8.14
N MET A 393 -29.72 27.77 -7.90
CA MET A 393 -29.65 27.05 -6.64
C MET A 393 -28.58 27.76 -5.79
N ALA A 394 -28.94 28.17 -4.58
CA ALA A 394 -28.09 29.00 -3.73
C ALA A 394 -26.74 28.33 -3.46
N THR A 395 -25.67 28.85 -4.09
CA THR A 395 -24.30 28.53 -3.70
C THR A 395 -24.09 29.04 -2.28
N THR A 396 -23.70 28.17 -1.35
CA THR A 396 -23.36 28.64 0.00
C THR A 396 -22.05 29.42 -0.02
N THR A 397 -21.92 30.38 0.90
CA THR A 397 -20.68 31.13 1.10
C THR A 397 -19.53 30.17 1.38
N LYS A 398 -18.45 30.31 0.61
CA LYS A 398 -17.21 29.55 0.77
C LYS A 398 -16.62 29.75 2.16
N ARG A 399 -16.36 28.65 2.87
CA ARG A 399 -15.64 28.67 4.15
C ARG A 399 -14.20 28.26 3.93
N TYR A 400 -13.28 29.11 4.37
CA TYR A 400 -11.84 28.93 4.18
C TYR A 400 -11.17 28.58 5.50
N PHE A 401 -10.30 27.57 5.46
CA PHE A 401 -9.59 27.06 6.63
C PHE A 401 -8.11 26.91 6.33
N GLU A 402 -7.27 27.23 7.31
CA GLU A 402 -5.82 27.01 7.24
C GLU A 402 -5.35 26.00 8.28
N PHE A 403 -4.30 25.26 7.92
CA PHE A 403 -3.57 24.37 8.81
C PHE A 403 -2.08 24.68 8.73
N VAL A 404 -1.52 25.10 9.86
CA VAL A 404 -0.11 25.43 10.03
C VAL A 404 0.53 24.44 11.01
N ASP A 405 1.50 23.67 10.52
CA ASP A 405 2.31 22.74 11.35
C ASP A 405 3.77 22.78 10.88
N GLY A 406 4.63 23.39 11.69
CA GLY A 406 6.03 23.65 11.34
C GLY A 406 6.17 24.45 10.04
N ALA A 407 6.87 23.89 9.05
CA ALA A 407 7.05 24.51 7.72
C ALA A 407 5.88 24.26 6.73
N SER A 408 4.85 23.51 7.13
CA SER A 408 3.70 23.20 6.29
C SER A 408 2.58 24.21 6.53
N ASN A 409 2.24 24.99 5.50
CA ASN A 409 1.07 25.88 5.49
C ASN A 409 0.09 25.46 4.38
N LYS A 410 -1.09 24.95 4.77
CA LYS A 410 -2.09 24.40 3.86
C LYS A 410 -3.42 25.13 4.03
N PHE A 411 -4.17 25.26 2.94
CA PHE A 411 -5.55 25.70 2.99
C PHE A 411 -6.51 24.60 2.55
N TRP A 412 -7.73 24.69 3.04
CA TRP A 412 -8.87 23.90 2.63
C TRP A 412 -10.10 24.80 2.64
N GLU A 413 -10.83 24.83 1.54
CA GLU A 413 -12.06 25.58 1.36
C GLU A 413 -13.19 24.62 1.01
N VAL A 414 -14.39 24.91 1.49
CA VAL A 414 -15.58 24.11 1.22
C VAL A 414 -16.81 24.99 0.99
N TRP A 415 -17.66 24.59 0.05
CA TRP A 415 -18.99 25.16 -0.20
C TRP A 415 -19.91 24.10 -0.80
N THR A 416 -21.21 24.39 -0.82
CA THR A 416 -22.22 23.62 -1.56
C THR A 416 -22.65 24.37 -2.82
N ASP A 417 -22.86 23.63 -3.89
CA ASP A 417 -23.32 24.10 -5.19
C ASP A 417 -24.50 23.22 -5.61
N GLY A 418 -25.72 23.63 -5.28
CA GLY A 418 -26.93 22.82 -5.43
C GLY A 418 -26.89 21.53 -4.58
N ASN A 419 -26.83 20.37 -5.24
CA ASN A 419 -26.71 19.05 -4.62
C ASN A 419 -25.26 18.53 -4.58
N GLU A 420 -24.27 19.38 -4.89
CA GLU A 420 -22.87 19.02 -4.80
C GLU A 420 -22.19 19.64 -3.58
N VAL A 421 -21.23 18.91 -3.01
CA VAL A 421 -20.24 19.48 -2.11
C VAL A 421 -18.95 19.68 -2.88
N VAL A 422 -18.44 20.91 -2.86
CA VAL A 422 -17.20 21.28 -3.52
C VAL A 422 -16.15 21.57 -2.46
N THR A 423 -14.96 21.00 -2.63
CA THR A 423 -13.81 21.33 -1.78
C THR A 423 -12.60 21.71 -2.62
N GLN A 424 -11.87 22.74 -2.18
CA GLN A 424 -10.64 23.21 -2.80
C GLN A 424 -9.51 23.19 -1.77
N TRP A 425 -8.35 22.64 -2.09
CA TRP A 425 -7.26 22.52 -1.11
C TRP A 425 -5.87 22.57 -1.73
N GLY A 426 -4.90 23.07 -0.97
CA GLY A 426 -3.53 23.23 -1.46
C GLY A 426 -2.59 23.83 -0.43
N LYS A 427 -1.41 24.25 -0.89
CA LYS A 427 -0.51 25.10 -0.10
C LYS A 427 -1.03 26.54 -0.15
N VAL A 428 -1.02 27.27 0.96
CA VAL A 428 -1.40 28.70 0.95
C VAL A 428 -0.56 29.45 -0.10
N GLY A 429 -1.22 30.26 -0.93
CA GLY A 429 -0.61 30.97 -2.07
C GLY A 429 -0.56 30.19 -3.39
N THR A 430 -1.20 29.03 -3.48
CA THR A 430 -1.35 28.27 -4.75
C THR A 430 -2.82 28.16 -5.15
N PRO A 431 -3.15 27.94 -6.44
CA PRO A 431 -4.53 27.76 -6.89
C PRO A 431 -5.27 26.58 -6.22
N GLY A 432 -4.54 25.62 -5.64
CA GLY A 432 -5.11 24.43 -5.04
C GLY A 432 -5.76 23.47 -6.05
N ARG A 433 -6.28 22.35 -5.55
CA ARG A 433 -7.02 21.35 -6.30
C ARG A 433 -8.47 21.36 -5.86
N GLU A 434 -9.39 21.46 -6.83
CA GLU A 434 -10.83 21.35 -6.61
C GLU A 434 -11.31 19.91 -6.77
N THR A 435 -12.30 19.51 -5.96
CA THR A 435 -13.04 18.25 -6.09
C THR A 435 -14.51 18.53 -5.87
N ARG A 436 -15.36 17.84 -6.65
CA ARG A 436 -16.83 17.94 -6.57
C ARG A 436 -17.41 16.56 -6.29
N LYS A 437 -18.39 16.51 -5.39
CA LYS A 437 -19.11 15.28 -5.05
C LYS A 437 -20.61 15.55 -5.09
N ALA A 438 -21.30 14.95 -6.04
CA ALA A 438 -22.74 15.05 -6.19
C ALA A 438 -23.48 14.12 -5.21
N PHE A 439 -24.61 14.59 -4.70
CA PHE A 439 -25.52 13.85 -3.83
C PHE A 439 -26.92 13.80 -4.44
N ALA A 440 -27.75 12.89 -3.93
CA ALA A 440 -29.12 12.72 -4.43
C ALA A 440 -29.98 13.99 -4.24
N ASP A 441 -29.68 14.79 -3.22
CA ASP A 441 -30.43 16.01 -2.88
C ASP A 441 -29.53 17.00 -2.10
N ALA A 442 -29.98 18.25 -2.01
CA ALA A 442 -29.27 19.32 -1.31
C ALA A 442 -29.13 19.06 0.21
N ALA A 443 -30.06 18.33 0.83
CA ALA A 443 -30.00 18.03 2.26
C ALA A 443 -28.86 17.03 2.58
N LYS A 444 -28.63 16.04 1.71
CA LYS A 444 -27.50 15.12 1.81
C LYS A 444 -26.17 15.81 1.51
N ALA A 445 -26.14 16.72 0.55
CA ALA A 445 -24.97 17.57 0.31
C ALA A 445 -24.64 18.41 1.55
N GLN A 446 -25.64 19.04 2.18
CA GLN A 446 -25.45 19.80 3.41
C GLN A 446 -24.95 18.93 4.57
N LYS A 447 -25.49 17.72 4.74
CA LYS A 447 -25.03 16.79 5.79
C LYS A 447 -23.58 16.35 5.60
N GLU A 448 -23.15 16.10 4.36
CA GLU A 448 -21.73 15.81 4.09
C GLU A 448 -20.86 17.06 4.31
N TYR A 449 -21.31 18.24 3.87
CA TYR A 449 -20.64 19.50 4.11
C TYR A 449 -20.37 19.72 5.61
N ASP A 450 -21.38 19.57 6.47
CA ASP A 450 -21.26 19.75 7.91
C ASP A 450 -20.28 18.73 8.53
N LYS A 451 -20.34 17.48 8.05
CA LYS A 451 -19.43 16.41 8.46
C LYS A 451 -17.98 16.72 8.07
N LEU A 452 -17.74 17.22 6.86
CA LEU A 452 -16.40 17.59 6.40
C LEU A 452 -15.82 18.75 7.19
N VAL A 453 -16.64 19.75 7.52
CA VAL A 453 -16.24 20.86 8.41
C VAL A 453 -15.85 20.31 9.78
N ALA A 454 -16.69 19.49 10.41
CA ALA A 454 -16.40 18.90 11.72
C ALA A 454 -15.10 18.07 11.72
N GLU A 455 -14.88 17.29 10.66
CA GLU A 455 -13.67 16.48 10.48
C GLU A 455 -12.41 17.36 10.34
N LYS A 456 -12.48 18.45 9.57
CA LYS A 456 -11.34 19.33 9.32
C LYS A 456 -10.99 20.15 10.56
N THR A 457 -11.98 20.71 11.24
CA THR A 457 -11.78 21.40 12.53
C THR A 457 -11.19 20.44 13.57
N GLY A 458 -11.65 19.17 13.62
CA GLY A 458 -11.06 18.14 14.48
C GLY A 458 -9.61 17.75 14.15
N LYS A 459 -9.16 18.02 12.91
CA LYS A 459 -7.77 17.84 12.46
C LYS A 459 -6.89 19.08 12.70
N GLY A 460 -7.40 20.10 13.38
CA GLY A 460 -6.67 21.32 13.72
C GLY A 460 -6.69 22.39 12.63
N TYR A 461 -7.55 22.28 11.62
CA TYR A 461 -7.77 23.38 10.67
C TYR A 461 -8.55 24.50 11.36
N ALA A 462 -8.03 25.72 11.28
CA ALA A 462 -8.66 26.91 11.83
C ALA A 462 -9.34 27.71 10.72
N GLU A 463 -10.58 28.12 10.94
CA GLU A 463 -11.32 28.97 10.01
C GLU A 463 -10.69 30.37 9.96
N LYS A 464 -10.47 30.88 8.74
CA LYS A 464 -9.88 32.20 8.48
C LYS A 464 -10.58 32.86 7.29
N PRO A 465 -10.53 34.20 7.19
CA PRO A 465 -10.90 34.87 5.94
C PRO A 465 -9.93 34.43 4.83
N ARG A 466 -10.44 34.22 3.62
CA ARG A 466 -9.61 33.89 2.46
C ARG A 466 -8.68 35.08 2.18
N PRO A 467 -7.34 34.89 2.09
CA PRO A 467 -6.43 35.94 1.64
C PRO A 467 -6.80 36.35 0.21
N GLU A 468 -6.93 37.65 -0.04
CA GLU A 468 -7.20 38.23 -1.38
C GLU A 468 -6.07 37.93 -2.38
#